data_AF-A0A954YS87-F1
#
_entry.id   AF-A0A954YS87-F1
#
_cell.length_a   1.000
_cell.length_b   1.000
_cell.length_c   1.000
_cell.angle_alpha   90.00
_cell.angle_beta   90.00
_cell.angle_gamma   90.00
#
_symmetry.space_group_name_H-M   'P 1'
#
loop_
_entity.id
_entity.type
_entity.pdbx_description
1 polymer ?
#
loop_
_entity_poly.entity_id
_entity_poly.type
_entity_poly.pdbx_seq_one_letter_code
_entity_poly.pdbx_strand_id
1 'polypeptide(L)'
;MSSSRSPFIAMLFAISFVSIVGCTLEAQNDGGSDTPPIDTADSGSDSTGTDGADSLADDPSTNGGLDDDNAELSSGTTDDVNTSGMNAGAKTYADNNCAACHGADGSGGLAQSILGTSISGLDAVLRDSASTHPGGTVLDLTEQELEDLSAFLRATDATTNGEDAPPAPTHTVDALASGVLHAPGLADPLNNCTACHGSDLTGAGTVPSCTSCHGELWNNASALHTDLLSSGSITGLHAPGRDDPQANCASCHAHDLFGTDQTPACWTCHGSIWDAPPDYPPTHTKHEDGFWHGPGLESPIGDCDACHGTDLTGTQLIPSCFACHGNKWEDEDDD
;
A
#
# COMPACT_ATOMS: atom_id res chain seq x y z
N MET A 1 -6.19 -57.72 70.73
CA MET A 1 -6.21 -56.48 71.54
C MET A 1 -5.32 -55.45 70.86
N SER A 2 -5.79 -54.21 70.80
CA SER A 2 -5.17 -53.02 70.18
C SER A 2 -5.39 -52.83 68.67
N SER A 3 -6.49 -52.14 68.36
CA SER A 3 -6.72 -51.37 67.13
C SER A 3 -6.41 -49.90 67.45
N SER A 4 -5.51 -49.25 66.70
CA SER A 4 -5.40 -47.79 66.71
C SER A 4 -6.22 -47.22 65.55
N ARG A 5 -7.08 -46.24 65.86
CA ARG A 5 -7.85 -45.45 64.90
C ARG A 5 -7.19 -44.08 64.81
N SER A 6 -6.92 -43.61 63.59
CA SER A 6 -6.57 -42.22 63.30
C SER A 6 -7.85 -41.40 63.07
N PRO A 7 -7.94 -40.14 63.54
CA PRO A 7 -9.06 -39.27 63.21
C PRO A 7 -8.84 -38.55 61.88
N PHE A 8 -9.86 -38.57 61.03
CA PHE A 8 -10.00 -37.72 59.85
C PHE A 8 -10.23 -36.26 60.29
N ILE A 9 -9.38 -35.35 59.81
CA ILE A 9 -9.60 -33.90 59.85
C ILE A 9 -10.37 -33.51 58.59
N ALA A 10 -11.59 -33.01 58.76
CA ALA A 10 -12.38 -32.42 57.69
C ALA A 10 -11.96 -30.95 57.52
N MET A 11 -11.35 -30.62 56.38
CA MET A 11 -11.15 -29.24 55.94
C MET A 11 -12.45 -28.72 55.31
N LEU A 12 -13.09 -27.75 55.96
CA LEU A 12 -14.10 -26.89 55.35
C LEU A 12 -13.41 -25.90 54.41
N PHE A 13 -13.74 -25.93 53.12
CA PHE A 13 -13.46 -24.84 52.19
C PHE A 13 -14.59 -23.80 52.30
N ALA A 14 -14.25 -22.60 52.75
CA ALA A 14 -15.09 -21.42 52.60
C ALA A 14 -14.88 -20.85 51.19
N ILE A 15 -15.93 -20.88 50.37
CA ILE A 15 -15.98 -20.20 49.07
C ILE A 15 -16.43 -18.77 49.34
N SER A 16 -15.50 -17.82 49.27
CA SER A 16 -15.82 -16.39 49.27
C SER A 16 -16.32 -15.97 47.89
N PHE A 17 -17.57 -15.56 47.82
CA PHE A 17 -18.14 -14.82 46.69
C PHE A 17 -17.52 -13.42 46.67
N VAL A 18 -16.71 -13.12 45.64
CA VAL A 18 -16.35 -11.74 45.30
C VAL A 18 -17.41 -11.21 44.35
N SER A 19 -18.12 -10.18 44.81
CA SER A 19 -19.08 -9.41 44.03
C SER A 19 -18.37 -8.67 42.90
N ILE A 20 -18.78 -8.95 41.66
CA ILE A 20 -18.45 -8.13 40.49
C ILE A 20 -19.31 -6.86 40.57
N VAL A 21 -18.71 -5.77 41.01
CA VAL A 21 -19.26 -4.42 40.81
C VAL A 21 -18.96 -4.03 39.37
N GLY A 22 -20.01 -3.94 38.56
CA GLY A 22 -19.92 -3.40 37.21
C GLY A 22 -19.67 -1.90 37.26
N CYS A 23 -18.53 -1.47 36.73
CA CYS A 23 -18.33 -0.10 36.28
C CYS A 23 -18.86 0.01 34.86
N THR A 24 -20.01 0.66 34.70
CA THR A 24 -20.42 1.25 33.42
C THR A 24 -19.50 2.43 33.15
N LEU A 25 -18.69 2.32 32.10
CA LEU A 25 -17.90 3.41 31.56
C LEU A 25 -18.81 4.27 30.67
N GLU A 26 -19.34 5.35 31.21
CA GLU A 26 -19.89 6.46 30.42
C GLU A 26 -18.72 7.19 29.74
N ALA A 27 -18.62 7.03 28.42
CA ALA A 27 -17.74 7.86 27.60
C ALA A 27 -18.34 9.27 27.50
N GLN A 28 -17.73 10.22 28.21
CA GLN A 28 -17.91 11.64 27.95
C GLN A 28 -17.11 12.00 26.70
N ASN A 29 -17.83 12.26 25.61
CA ASN A 29 -17.31 12.82 24.37
C ASN A 29 -17.53 14.33 24.42
N ASP A 30 -16.48 15.10 24.69
CA ASP A 30 -16.49 16.56 24.62
C ASP A 30 -15.18 17.11 24.04
N GLY A 31 -15.31 17.95 23.00
CA GLY A 31 -14.27 18.79 22.40
C GLY A 31 -13.81 18.28 21.04
N GLY A 32 -14.20 18.85 19.89
CA GLY A 32 -14.40 20.27 19.60
C GLY A 32 -13.38 20.68 18.55
N SER A 33 -13.66 20.39 17.27
CA SER A 33 -12.86 20.87 16.14
C SER A 33 -13.66 21.91 15.36
N ASP A 34 -13.35 23.18 15.63
CA ASP A 34 -13.75 24.30 14.79
C ASP A 34 -12.98 24.22 13.46
N THR A 35 -13.68 23.88 12.38
CA THR A 35 -13.25 24.18 11.01
C THR A 35 -14.31 25.08 10.35
N PRO A 36 -13.91 26.19 9.71
CA PRO A 36 -14.84 27.08 9.02
C PRO A 36 -15.36 26.43 7.71
N PRO A 37 -16.54 26.85 7.22
CA PRO A 37 -17.19 26.22 6.08
C PRO A 37 -16.39 26.47 4.79
N ILE A 38 -16.08 25.38 4.08
CA ILE A 38 -15.64 25.42 2.69
C ILE A 38 -16.89 25.70 1.84
N ASP A 39 -16.88 26.86 1.17
CA ASP A 39 -17.80 27.20 0.11
C ASP A 39 -17.72 26.16 -1.01
N THR A 40 -18.81 25.44 -1.23
CA THR A 40 -19.06 24.67 -2.44
C THR A 40 -19.34 25.64 -3.59
N ALA A 41 -18.30 25.94 -4.38
CA ALA A 41 -18.47 26.55 -5.69
C ALA A 41 -19.00 25.50 -6.66
N ASP A 42 -20.32 25.52 -6.78
CA ASP A 42 -21.11 25.05 -7.90
C ASP A 42 -20.69 25.81 -9.18
N SER A 43 -20.08 25.09 -10.13
CA SER A 43 -19.93 25.52 -11.52
C SER A 43 -20.84 24.69 -12.42
N GLY A 44 -22.15 24.81 -12.16
CA GLY A 44 -23.19 24.53 -13.14
C GLY A 44 -22.94 25.31 -14.44
N SER A 45 -22.67 24.57 -15.50
CA SER A 45 -22.73 25.06 -16.88
C SER A 45 -24.19 25.36 -17.20
N ASP A 46 -24.47 26.65 -17.25
CA ASP A 46 -25.75 27.25 -17.60
C ASP A 46 -26.12 26.93 -19.06
N SER A 47 -26.97 25.91 -19.24
CA SER A 47 -27.71 25.67 -20.48
C SER A 47 -29.05 26.42 -20.41
N THR A 48 -29.03 27.70 -20.74
CA THR A 48 -30.22 28.37 -21.29
C THR A 48 -30.23 28.05 -22.79
N GLY A 49 -31.32 27.58 -23.41
CA GLY A 49 -32.71 27.89 -23.17
C GLY A 49 -33.27 28.18 -24.56
N THR A 50 -34.17 27.33 -25.01
CA THR A 50 -34.77 27.33 -26.34
C THR A 50 -35.76 28.50 -26.52
N ASP A 51 -36.12 28.71 -27.79
CA ASP A 51 -37.36 29.30 -28.29
C ASP A 51 -37.54 30.83 -28.21
N GLY A 52 -37.45 31.45 -29.39
CA GLY A 52 -37.84 32.84 -29.60
C GLY A 52 -38.00 33.16 -31.09
N ALA A 53 -39.16 32.81 -31.63
CA ALA A 53 -39.61 33.28 -32.94
C ALA A 53 -39.80 34.81 -32.93
N ASP A 54 -39.34 35.48 -33.99
CA ASP A 54 -40.06 36.60 -34.58
C ASP A 54 -39.58 36.82 -36.02
N SER A 55 -40.33 37.64 -36.73
CA SER A 55 -40.75 37.44 -38.10
C SER A 55 -40.39 38.64 -38.99
N LEU A 56 -40.51 38.42 -40.30
CA LEU A 56 -40.69 39.41 -41.37
C LEU A 56 -39.49 40.30 -41.76
N ALA A 57 -38.97 40.07 -42.97
CA ALA A 57 -39.21 41.00 -44.09
C ALA A 57 -38.83 40.36 -45.44
N ASP A 58 -39.77 40.47 -46.37
CA ASP A 58 -39.59 40.26 -47.82
C ASP A 58 -38.60 41.26 -48.43
N ASP A 59 -37.74 40.79 -49.35
CA ASP A 59 -37.21 41.59 -50.46
C ASP A 59 -36.91 40.70 -51.68
N PRO A 60 -37.62 40.85 -52.82
CA PRO A 60 -37.30 40.15 -54.06
C PRO A 60 -36.55 41.03 -55.07
N SER A 61 -35.60 40.40 -55.76
CA SER A 61 -34.86 40.85 -56.96
C SER A 61 -33.58 41.66 -56.67
N THR A 62 -32.40 41.20 -57.08
CA THR A 62 -31.91 41.29 -58.47
C THR A 62 -30.60 40.49 -58.57
N ASN A 63 -30.50 39.52 -59.49
CA ASN A 63 -29.79 39.63 -60.77
C ASN A 63 -28.25 39.46 -60.71
N GLY A 64 -27.77 38.30 -61.17
CA GLY A 64 -26.63 38.19 -62.09
C GLY A 64 -25.21 38.11 -61.50
N GLY A 65 -24.59 36.93 -61.63
CA GLY A 65 -23.15 36.67 -61.50
C GLY A 65 -22.96 35.21 -61.06
N LEU A 66 -22.83 34.24 -61.97
CA LEU A 66 -21.54 33.78 -62.53
C LEU A 66 -20.45 33.80 -61.47
N ASP A 67 -20.24 32.66 -60.81
CA ASP A 67 -18.97 32.15 -60.29
C ASP A 67 -19.20 30.67 -59.92
N ASP A 68 -19.13 29.81 -60.94
CA ASP A 68 -18.94 28.37 -60.78
C ASP A 68 -17.47 28.11 -60.38
N ASP A 69 -17.25 27.10 -59.54
CA ASP A 69 -15.96 26.58 -59.03
C ASP A 69 -15.60 26.98 -57.57
N ASN A 70 -16.57 26.92 -56.65
CA ASN A 70 -16.24 26.74 -55.23
C ASN A 70 -16.39 25.26 -54.86
N ALA A 71 -15.25 24.56 -54.80
CA ALA A 71 -15.13 23.22 -54.27
C ALA A 71 -15.76 23.18 -52.87
N GLU A 72 -16.82 22.38 -52.70
CA GLU A 72 -17.33 22.04 -51.40
C GLU A 72 -16.25 21.30 -50.61
N LEU A 73 -15.52 22.06 -49.79
CA LEU A 73 -14.81 21.56 -48.64
C LEU A 73 -15.87 21.01 -47.69
N SER A 74 -16.16 19.72 -47.86
CA SER A 74 -16.91 18.92 -46.91
C SER A 74 -16.24 19.09 -45.54
N SER A 75 -16.93 19.80 -44.64
CA SER A 75 -16.58 19.89 -43.22
C SER A 75 -16.97 18.59 -42.53
N GLY A 76 -16.36 17.49 -42.99
CA GLY A 76 -16.39 16.22 -42.30
C GLY A 76 -15.82 16.44 -40.90
N THR A 77 -16.66 16.23 -39.91
CA THR A 77 -16.29 16.19 -38.50
C THR A 77 -15.08 15.27 -38.34
N THR A 78 -13.99 15.82 -37.80
CA THR A 78 -12.68 15.16 -37.67
C THR A 78 -12.71 13.89 -36.81
N ASP A 79 -13.82 13.64 -36.13
CA ASP A 79 -13.99 12.53 -35.20
C ASP A 79 -14.30 11.19 -35.91
N ASP A 80 -14.94 11.23 -37.10
CA ASP A 80 -15.28 9.99 -37.82
C ASP A 80 -14.10 9.40 -38.60
N VAL A 81 -13.23 10.26 -39.15
CA VAL A 81 -12.06 9.83 -39.93
C VAL A 81 -11.01 9.18 -39.03
N ASN A 82 -10.84 9.71 -37.81
CA ASN A 82 -9.84 9.21 -36.88
C ASN A 82 -10.21 7.82 -36.31
N THR A 83 -11.51 7.60 -36.06
CA THR A 83 -12.01 6.32 -35.54
C THR A 83 -11.91 5.19 -36.58
N SER A 84 -12.14 5.52 -37.86
CA SER A 84 -11.96 4.55 -38.96
C SER A 84 -10.51 4.10 -39.10
N GLY A 85 -9.55 5.03 -39.00
CA GLY A 85 -8.11 4.72 -39.08
C GLY A 85 -7.63 3.85 -37.91
N MET A 86 -8.09 4.11 -36.68
CA MET A 86 -7.74 3.29 -35.51
C MET A 86 -8.24 1.84 -35.64
N ASN A 87 -9.46 1.65 -36.15
CA ASN A 87 -10.03 0.32 -36.36
C ASN A 87 -9.29 -0.47 -37.46
N ALA A 88 -8.92 0.22 -38.54
CA ALA A 88 -8.10 -0.37 -39.60
C ALA A 88 -6.72 -0.77 -39.08
N GLY A 89 -6.08 0.09 -38.27
CA GLY A 89 -4.78 -0.19 -37.64
C GLY A 89 -4.81 -1.38 -36.69
N ALA A 90 -5.84 -1.46 -35.83
CA ALA A 90 -6.05 -2.59 -34.93
C ALA A 90 -6.23 -3.91 -35.72
N LYS A 91 -6.95 -3.86 -36.84
CA LYS A 91 -7.11 -5.02 -37.72
C LYS A 91 -5.78 -5.43 -38.36
N THR A 92 -5.02 -4.48 -38.90
CA THR A 92 -3.66 -4.73 -39.44
C THR A 92 -2.75 -5.35 -38.37
N TYR A 93 -2.83 -4.87 -37.13
CA TYR A 93 -2.08 -5.40 -36.00
C TYR A 93 -2.41 -6.87 -35.70
N ALA A 94 -3.71 -7.20 -35.67
CA ALA A 94 -4.20 -8.55 -35.41
C ALA A 94 -3.89 -9.52 -36.56
N ASP A 95 -4.16 -9.11 -37.81
CA ASP A 95 -4.01 -9.97 -39.00
C ASP A 95 -2.56 -10.37 -39.26
N ASN A 96 -1.61 -9.49 -38.90
CA ASN A 96 -0.18 -9.75 -39.04
C ASN A 96 0.44 -10.41 -37.79
N ASN A 97 -0.40 -10.84 -36.85
CA ASN A 97 0.00 -11.56 -35.64
C ASN A 97 1.05 -10.79 -34.79
N CYS A 98 1.03 -9.45 -34.85
CA CYS A 98 1.95 -8.59 -34.09
C CYS A 98 1.80 -8.83 -32.59
N ALA A 99 0.57 -9.10 -32.15
CA ALA A 99 0.22 -9.33 -30.75
C ALA A 99 0.95 -10.51 -30.10
N ALA A 100 1.35 -11.52 -30.89
CA ALA A 100 2.02 -12.71 -30.37
C ALA A 100 3.38 -12.37 -29.74
N CYS A 101 4.03 -11.29 -30.19
CA CYS A 101 5.32 -10.84 -29.70
C CYS A 101 5.23 -9.52 -28.92
N HIS A 102 4.47 -8.56 -29.44
CA HIS A 102 4.45 -7.19 -28.93
C HIS A 102 3.29 -6.91 -27.95
N GLY A 103 2.57 -7.95 -27.49
CA GLY A 103 1.43 -7.81 -26.58
C GLY A 103 0.13 -7.46 -27.32
N ALA A 104 -1.03 -7.62 -26.70
CA ALA A 104 -2.32 -7.42 -27.37
C ALA A 104 -2.51 -6.01 -27.95
N ASP A 105 -1.79 -5.04 -27.41
CA ASP A 105 -1.92 -3.61 -27.63
C ASP A 105 -0.60 -2.96 -28.11
N GLY A 106 0.47 -3.72 -28.30
CA GLY A 106 1.78 -3.18 -28.68
C GLY A 106 2.64 -2.68 -27.51
N SER A 107 2.17 -2.78 -26.26
CA SER A 107 2.93 -2.38 -25.07
C SER A 107 4.13 -3.28 -24.73
N GLY A 108 4.31 -4.37 -25.48
CA GLY A 108 5.41 -5.32 -25.36
C GLY A 108 4.99 -6.67 -24.77
N GLY A 109 5.96 -7.56 -24.63
CA GLY A 109 5.77 -8.92 -24.15
C GLY A 109 7.03 -9.74 -24.35
N LEU A 110 6.98 -10.71 -25.26
CA LEU A 110 8.18 -11.43 -25.71
C LEU A 110 9.14 -10.52 -26.49
N ALA A 111 8.60 -9.52 -27.17
CA ALA A 111 9.33 -8.45 -27.82
C ALA A 111 9.10 -7.11 -27.10
N GLN A 112 9.97 -6.14 -27.39
CA GLN A 112 9.88 -4.80 -26.82
C GLN A 112 8.57 -4.10 -27.20
N SER A 113 8.17 -3.13 -26.38
CA SER A 113 7.07 -2.20 -26.69
C SER A 113 7.33 -1.49 -28.02
N ILE A 114 6.25 -1.33 -28.79
CA ILE A 114 6.21 -0.55 -30.03
C ILE A 114 5.23 0.62 -29.93
N LEU A 115 4.64 0.85 -28.75
CA LEU A 115 3.90 2.09 -28.46
C LEU A 115 4.80 3.31 -28.68
N GLY A 116 4.21 4.40 -29.18
CA GLY A 116 4.93 5.64 -29.47
C GLY A 116 5.90 5.59 -30.66
N THR A 117 6.05 4.44 -31.34
CA THR A 117 6.92 4.33 -32.52
C THR A 117 6.44 5.25 -33.64
N SER A 118 7.35 6.01 -34.25
CA SER A 118 7.02 6.86 -35.41
C SER A 118 6.70 6.02 -36.64
N ILE A 119 5.92 6.58 -37.57
CA ILE A 119 5.67 5.96 -38.89
C ILE A 119 6.99 5.58 -39.58
N SER A 120 8.00 6.47 -39.53
CA SER A 120 9.33 6.19 -40.08
C SER A 120 10.05 5.02 -39.41
N GLY A 121 9.83 4.80 -38.12
CA GLY A 121 10.38 3.65 -37.40
C GLY A 121 9.69 2.35 -37.79
N LEU A 122 8.37 2.38 -37.97
CA LEU A 122 7.59 1.23 -38.45
C LEU A 122 7.95 0.88 -39.89
N ASP A 123 8.08 1.87 -40.78
CA ASP A 123 8.48 1.66 -42.18
C ASP A 123 9.85 0.97 -42.28
N ALA A 124 10.83 1.48 -41.54
CA ALA A 124 12.19 0.94 -41.50
C ALA A 124 12.28 -0.50 -40.97
N VAL A 125 11.30 -0.95 -40.20
CA VAL A 125 11.29 -2.31 -39.63
C VAL A 125 10.41 -3.26 -40.45
N LEU A 126 9.27 -2.79 -40.94
CA LEU A 126 8.25 -3.64 -41.55
C LEU A 126 8.39 -3.73 -43.07
N ARG A 127 8.92 -2.70 -43.73
CA ARG A 127 9.00 -2.59 -45.20
C ARG A 127 10.43 -2.57 -45.75
N ASP A 128 11.43 -2.19 -44.94
CA ASP A 128 12.82 -2.28 -45.38
C ASP A 128 13.28 -3.74 -45.49
N SER A 129 13.47 -4.21 -46.73
CA SER A 129 14.00 -5.53 -47.03
C SER A 129 15.39 -5.84 -46.45
N ALA A 130 16.15 -4.81 -46.02
CA ALA A 130 17.40 -4.96 -45.30
C ALA A 130 17.21 -5.19 -43.79
N SER A 131 16.04 -4.87 -43.24
CA SER A 131 15.72 -5.05 -41.83
C SER A 131 15.35 -6.51 -41.56
N THR A 132 16.01 -7.10 -40.56
CA THR A 132 15.70 -8.46 -40.10
C THR A 132 14.75 -8.34 -38.91
N HIS A 133 13.44 -8.34 -39.18
CA HIS A 133 12.46 -8.43 -38.10
C HIS A 133 12.38 -9.89 -37.61
N PRO A 134 12.65 -10.18 -36.31
CA PRO A 134 12.67 -11.55 -35.79
C PRO A 134 11.33 -12.30 -35.95
N GLY A 135 10.23 -11.56 -36.09
CA GLY A 135 8.89 -12.10 -36.32
C GLY A 135 8.64 -12.68 -37.72
N GLY A 136 9.59 -12.54 -38.66
CA GLY A 136 9.48 -13.12 -40.00
C GLY A 136 9.51 -12.10 -41.13
N THR A 137 8.92 -12.48 -42.28
CA THR A 137 9.00 -11.79 -43.57
C THR A 137 8.57 -10.32 -43.49
N VAL A 138 9.25 -9.49 -44.27
CA VAL A 138 8.83 -8.12 -44.64
C VAL A 138 7.34 -8.14 -44.99
N LEU A 139 6.57 -7.28 -44.34
CA LEU A 139 5.15 -7.13 -44.62
C LEU A 139 4.99 -6.12 -45.77
N ASP A 140 4.24 -6.50 -46.80
CA ASP A 140 3.89 -5.58 -47.89
C ASP A 140 2.69 -4.72 -47.49
N LEU A 141 2.89 -3.90 -46.44
CA LEU A 141 1.87 -2.94 -46.00
C LEU A 141 1.84 -1.75 -46.96
N THR A 142 0.64 -1.35 -47.35
CA THR A 142 0.40 -0.07 -48.04
C THR A 142 0.72 1.10 -47.12
N GLU A 143 0.91 2.29 -47.70
CA GLU A 143 1.15 3.51 -46.92
C GLU A 143 -0.01 3.79 -45.96
N GLN A 144 -1.26 3.57 -46.41
CA GLN A 144 -2.44 3.74 -45.59
C GLN A 144 -2.48 2.76 -44.41
N GLU A 145 -2.15 1.48 -44.63
CA GLU A 145 -2.10 0.48 -43.55
C GLU A 145 -1.03 0.82 -42.51
N LEU A 146 0.09 1.43 -42.92
CA LEU A 146 1.14 1.87 -42.01
C LEU A 146 0.70 3.09 -41.18
N GLU A 147 0.01 4.05 -41.81
CA GLU A 147 -0.58 5.21 -41.13
C GLU A 147 -1.63 4.78 -40.11
N ASP A 148 -2.55 3.90 -40.52
CA ASP A 148 -3.61 3.35 -39.67
C ASP A 148 -3.00 2.58 -38.47
N LEU A 149 -1.96 1.76 -38.72
CA LEU A 149 -1.23 1.05 -37.68
C LEU A 149 -0.54 2.01 -36.69
N SER A 150 0.06 3.09 -37.18
CA SER A 150 0.67 4.11 -36.30
C SER A 150 -0.38 4.88 -35.50
N ALA A 151 -1.54 5.18 -36.10
CA ALA A 151 -2.66 5.81 -35.43
C ALA A 151 -3.20 4.93 -34.30
N PHE A 152 -3.35 3.63 -34.55
CA PHE A 152 -3.70 2.64 -33.53
C PHE A 152 -2.69 2.64 -32.37
N LEU A 153 -1.39 2.46 -32.63
CA LEU A 153 -0.37 2.38 -31.58
C LEU A 153 -0.25 3.68 -30.75
N ARG A 154 -0.50 4.84 -31.35
CA ARG A 154 -0.52 6.13 -30.63
C ARG A 154 -1.79 6.31 -29.80
N ALA A 155 -2.94 5.91 -30.33
CA ALA A 155 -4.19 5.95 -29.59
C ALA A 155 -4.09 5.02 -28.37
N THR A 156 -3.51 3.84 -28.56
CA THR A 156 -3.23 2.90 -27.47
C THR A 156 -2.28 3.51 -26.44
N ASP A 157 -1.15 4.10 -26.86
CA ASP A 157 -0.22 4.79 -25.97
C ASP A 157 -0.90 5.90 -25.15
N ALA A 158 -1.79 6.68 -25.79
CA ALA A 158 -2.58 7.71 -25.12
C ALA A 158 -3.57 7.11 -24.10
N THR A 159 -4.19 5.97 -24.41
CA THR A 159 -5.10 5.29 -23.47
C THR A 159 -4.37 4.60 -22.34
N THR A 160 -3.17 4.05 -22.55
CA THR A 160 -2.35 3.43 -21.50
C THR A 160 -1.70 4.45 -20.56
N ASN A 161 -1.62 5.72 -20.99
CA ASN A 161 -1.14 6.84 -20.18
C ASN A 161 -2.30 7.71 -19.61
N GLY A 162 -3.56 7.33 -19.83
CA GLY A 162 -4.76 7.99 -19.32
C GLY A 162 -5.40 7.22 -18.15
N GLU A 163 -6.07 7.96 -17.26
CA GLU A 163 -6.49 7.57 -15.89
C GLU A 163 -7.45 6.37 -15.75
N ASP A 164 -7.82 5.67 -16.84
CA ASP A 164 -8.76 4.52 -16.84
C ASP A 164 -8.23 3.27 -17.61
N ALA A 165 -6.92 3.16 -17.82
CA ALA A 165 -6.33 2.03 -18.56
C ALA A 165 -6.47 0.67 -17.81
N PRO A 166 -6.76 -0.45 -18.51
CA PRO A 166 -6.57 -1.78 -17.93
C PRO A 166 -5.09 -1.97 -17.54
N PRO A 167 -4.79 -2.69 -16.44
CA PRO A 167 -3.44 -2.76 -15.92
C PRO A 167 -2.49 -3.35 -16.96
N ALA A 168 -1.24 -2.86 -16.96
CA ALA A 168 -0.18 -3.25 -17.88
C ALA A 168 -0.12 -4.79 -18.08
N PRO A 169 0.26 -5.31 -19.26
CA PRO A 169 0.24 -6.75 -19.59
C PRO A 169 1.09 -7.65 -18.68
N THR A 170 1.85 -7.06 -17.76
CA THR A 170 2.53 -7.77 -16.70
C THR A 170 1.57 -8.26 -15.61
N HIS A 171 0.35 -7.71 -15.49
CA HIS A 171 -0.64 -8.05 -14.47
C HIS A 171 -1.63 -9.09 -15.00
N THR A 172 -1.27 -10.36 -14.87
CA THR A 172 -2.03 -11.51 -15.40
C THR A 172 -2.49 -12.49 -14.33
N VAL A 173 -2.06 -12.29 -13.08
CA VAL A 173 -2.35 -13.20 -11.98
C VAL A 173 -3.60 -12.73 -11.25
N ASP A 174 -4.72 -13.43 -11.43
CA ASP A 174 -5.90 -13.27 -10.58
C ASP A 174 -5.75 -14.16 -9.33
N ALA A 175 -5.07 -13.61 -8.31
CA ALA A 175 -4.70 -14.38 -7.12
C ALA A 175 -5.91 -14.79 -6.24
N LEU A 176 -7.04 -14.08 -6.36
CA LEU A 176 -8.21 -14.26 -5.48
C LEU A 176 -9.52 -14.55 -6.24
N ALA A 177 -9.47 -14.72 -7.57
CA ALA A 177 -10.66 -14.79 -8.42
C ALA A 177 -11.61 -13.58 -8.22
N SER A 178 -11.03 -12.43 -7.84
CA SER A 178 -11.77 -11.20 -7.52
C SER A 178 -11.88 -10.25 -8.71
N GLY A 179 -11.27 -10.61 -9.85
CA GLY A 179 -11.19 -9.77 -11.04
C GLY A 179 -10.13 -8.67 -10.98
N VAL A 180 -9.34 -8.60 -9.90
CA VAL A 180 -8.17 -7.73 -9.80
C VAL A 180 -6.94 -8.52 -10.20
N LEU A 181 -6.20 -8.02 -11.20
CA LEU A 181 -5.02 -8.70 -11.72
C LEU A 181 -3.73 -8.16 -11.09
N HIS A 182 -2.83 -9.06 -10.73
CA HIS A 182 -1.51 -8.78 -10.19
C HIS A 182 -0.41 -9.22 -11.16
N ALA A 183 0.78 -8.63 -11.02
CA ALA A 183 1.95 -9.13 -11.71
C ALA A 183 2.52 -10.43 -11.09
N PRO A 184 3.18 -11.30 -11.86
CA PRO A 184 4.03 -12.35 -11.32
C PRO A 184 5.03 -11.78 -10.29
N GLY A 185 5.23 -12.51 -9.19
CA GLY A 185 6.05 -12.00 -8.08
C GLY A 185 5.28 -11.21 -7.01
N LEU A 186 3.93 -11.20 -7.06
CA LEU A 186 3.08 -10.53 -6.06
C LEU A 186 3.31 -10.96 -4.59
N ALA A 187 3.95 -12.11 -4.36
CA ALA A 187 4.31 -12.57 -3.02
C ALA A 187 5.51 -11.81 -2.42
N ASP A 188 6.28 -11.11 -3.26
CA ASP A 188 7.45 -10.32 -2.85
C ASP A 188 7.50 -8.98 -3.62
N PRO A 189 6.56 -8.07 -3.32
CA PRO A 189 6.37 -6.88 -4.12
C PRO A 189 7.44 -5.81 -3.91
N LEU A 190 8.08 -5.78 -2.74
CA LEU A 190 9.18 -4.84 -2.48
C LEU A 190 10.36 -5.09 -3.43
N ASN A 191 10.61 -6.35 -3.78
CA ASN A 191 11.67 -6.71 -4.73
C ASN A 191 11.21 -6.68 -6.19
N ASN A 192 9.94 -6.97 -6.46
CA ASN A 192 9.45 -7.18 -7.83
C ASN A 192 8.68 -6.00 -8.43
N CYS A 193 8.16 -5.07 -7.62
CA CYS A 193 7.19 -4.07 -8.06
C CYS A 193 7.67 -2.62 -7.85
N THR A 194 8.64 -2.39 -6.97
CA THR A 194 9.11 -1.02 -6.60
C THR A 194 9.73 -0.25 -7.75
N ALA A 195 10.26 -0.94 -8.76
CA ALA A 195 10.79 -0.30 -9.97
C ALA A 195 9.72 0.49 -10.76
N CYS A 196 8.44 0.10 -10.66
CA CYS A 196 7.33 0.74 -11.37
C CYS A 196 6.36 1.45 -10.42
N HIS A 197 6.08 0.87 -9.25
CA HIS A 197 5.09 1.39 -8.30
C HIS A 197 5.70 2.32 -7.23
N GLY A 198 6.98 2.68 -7.35
CA GLY A 198 7.70 3.47 -6.37
C GLY A 198 8.27 2.61 -5.23
N SER A 199 9.29 3.13 -4.54
CA SER A 199 10.00 2.40 -3.48
C SER A 199 9.12 2.02 -2.27
N ASP A 200 8.00 2.72 -2.10
CA ASP A 200 7.02 2.48 -1.05
C ASP A 200 5.70 1.88 -1.57
N LEU A 201 5.65 1.56 -2.87
CA LEU A 201 4.48 0.98 -3.54
C LEU A 201 3.21 1.85 -3.45
N THR A 202 3.38 3.15 -3.18
CA THR A 202 2.28 4.14 -3.16
C THR A 202 1.87 4.61 -4.55
N GLY A 203 2.48 4.04 -5.60
CA GLY A 203 2.30 4.46 -6.97
C GLY A 203 3.21 5.64 -7.34
N ALA A 204 3.47 5.81 -8.64
CA ALA A 204 4.21 6.94 -9.16
C ALA A 204 3.62 7.39 -10.49
N GLY A 205 3.25 8.67 -10.60
CA GLY A 205 2.57 9.20 -11.79
C GLY A 205 1.21 8.53 -12.01
N THR A 206 1.05 7.84 -13.15
CA THR A 206 -0.17 7.12 -13.53
C THR A 206 -0.22 5.68 -13.01
N VAL A 207 0.87 5.19 -12.40
CA VAL A 207 0.93 3.81 -11.88
C VAL A 207 0.11 3.73 -10.57
N PRO A 208 -0.89 2.83 -10.47
CA PRO A 208 -1.77 2.77 -9.31
C PRO A 208 -1.02 2.33 -8.05
N SER A 209 -1.46 2.88 -6.91
CA SER A 209 -0.96 2.50 -5.59
C SER A 209 -1.39 1.08 -5.21
N CYS A 210 -0.44 0.26 -4.76
CA CYS A 210 -0.77 -1.02 -4.14
C CYS A 210 -1.55 -0.80 -2.83
N THR A 211 -1.32 0.32 -2.14
CA THR A 211 -1.98 0.66 -0.88
C THR A 211 -3.44 1.08 -1.05
N SER A 212 -3.92 1.37 -2.27
CA SER A 212 -5.34 1.71 -2.48
C SER A 212 -6.28 0.51 -2.29
N CYS A 213 -5.82 -0.69 -2.66
CA CYS A 213 -6.61 -1.92 -2.54
C CYS A 213 -6.25 -2.72 -1.30
N HIS A 214 -4.98 -2.66 -0.89
CA HIS A 214 -4.50 -3.40 0.26
C HIS A 214 -4.32 -2.52 1.50
N GLY A 215 -4.57 -1.22 1.45
CA GLY A 215 -4.30 -0.30 2.56
C GLY A 215 -2.81 -0.18 2.88
N GLU A 216 -2.48 0.31 4.08
CA GLU A 216 -1.15 0.18 4.69
C GLU A 216 -0.73 -1.29 4.94
N LEU A 217 -1.50 -2.28 4.46
CA LEU A 217 -1.19 -3.69 4.70
C LEU A 217 -0.01 -4.20 3.86
N TRP A 218 0.65 -3.35 3.04
CA TRP A 218 1.89 -3.70 2.34
C TRP A 218 3.14 -3.25 3.08
N ASN A 219 2.93 -2.54 4.19
CA ASN A 219 3.87 -2.41 5.29
C ASN A 219 3.83 -3.66 6.18
N ASN A 220 2.96 -4.66 5.89
CA ASN A 220 2.66 -5.68 6.88
C ASN A 220 3.73 -6.75 7.03
N ALA A 221 4.29 -6.71 8.24
CA ALA A 221 4.92 -7.79 8.96
C ALA A 221 4.30 -9.18 8.75
N SER A 222 2.99 -9.36 8.51
CA SER A 222 2.38 -10.70 8.41
C SER A 222 2.85 -11.54 7.21
N ALA A 223 3.20 -10.94 6.07
CA ALA A 223 3.81 -11.66 4.94
C ALA A 223 5.26 -12.05 5.21
N LEU A 224 5.94 -11.32 6.10
CA LEU A 224 7.27 -11.70 6.57
C LEU A 224 7.17 -12.83 7.60
N HIS A 225 6.12 -12.85 8.43
CA HIS A 225 5.94 -13.83 9.50
C HIS A 225 5.41 -15.18 8.97
N THR A 226 6.26 -15.92 8.27
CA THR A 226 5.91 -17.21 7.62
C THR A 226 6.35 -18.43 8.41
N ASP A 227 7.26 -18.28 9.39
CA ASP A 227 7.76 -19.42 10.14
C ASP A 227 6.93 -19.65 11.40
N LEU A 228 6.16 -20.73 11.39
CA LEU A 228 5.33 -21.14 12.53
C LEU A 228 6.19 -21.90 13.53
N LEU A 229 6.59 -21.23 14.60
CA LEU A 229 7.26 -21.87 15.72
C LEU A 229 6.30 -22.15 16.87
N SER A 230 6.51 -23.30 17.50
CA SER A 230 5.80 -23.70 18.70
C SER A 230 6.80 -23.98 19.82
N SER A 231 6.62 -23.30 20.95
CA SER A 231 7.33 -23.59 22.21
C SER A 231 6.29 -23.94 23.27
N GLY A 232 6.10 -25.23 23.49
CA GLY A 232 5.07 -25.73 24.41
C GLY A 232 3.65 -25.47 23.89
N SER A 233 2.86 -24.67 24.62
CA SER A 233 1.47 -24.35 24.27
C SER A 233 1.31 -23.06 23.47
N ILE A 234 2.39 -22.29 23.26
CA ILE A 234 2.37 -21.03 22.52
C ILE A 234 2.83 -21.32 21.08
N THR A 235 2.00 -20.91 20.11
CA THR A 235 2.31 -21.02 18.68
C THR A 235 2.28 -19.61 18.10
N GLY A 236 3.35 -19.20 17.43
CA GLY A 236 3.48 -17.86 16.86
C GLY A 236 4.20 -17.90 15.52
N LEU A 237 3.71 -17.09 14.58
CA LEU A 237 4.39 -16.85 13.32
C LEU A 237 5.56 -15.89 13.56
N HIS A 238 6.67 -16.07 12.84
CA HIS A 238 7.91 -15.29 12.95
C HIS A 238 8.45 -14.92 11.58
N ALA A 239 9.04 -13.73 11.48
CA ALA A 239 9.77 -13.30 10.29
C ALA A 239 11.17 -13.91 10.20
N PRO A 240 11.75 -14.02 8.98
CA PRO A 240 13.19 -14.22 8.81
C PRO A 240 13.99 -13.20 9.63
N GLY A 241 15.09 -13.64 10.26
CA GLY A 241 15.90 -12.78 11.13
C GLY A 241 15.42 -12.68 12.58
N ARG A 242 14.40 -13.46 12.99
CA ARG A 242 13.90 -13.52 14.38
C ARG A 242 14.92 -13.91 15.46
N ASP A 243 16.07 -14.46 15.07
CA ASP A 243 17.16 -14.79 16.01
C ASP A 243 17.97 -13.54 16.38
N ASP A 244 17.86 -12.46 15.59
CA ASP A 244 18.35 -11.10 15.90
C ASP A 244 17.25 -10.05 15.60
N PRO A 245 16.19 -10.04 16.40
CA PRO A 245 15.00 -9.24 16.13
C PRO A 245 15.22 -7.74 16.40
N GLN A 246 16.22 -7.35 17.18
CA GLN A 246 16.60 -5.94 17.31
C GLN A 246 17.12 -5.39 15.98
N ALA A 247 17.95 -6.16 15.27
CA ALA A 247 18.45 -5.74 13.97
C ALA A 247 17.39 -5.83 12.86
N ASN A 248 16.49 -6.81 12.94
CA ASN A 248 15.64 -7.19 11.81
C ASN A 248 14.16 -6.81 11.95
N CYS A 249 13.68 -6.52 13.16
CA CYS A 249 12.24 -6.32 13.43
C CYS A 249 11.92 -4.98 14.09
N ALA A 250 12.90 -4.30 14.68
CA ALA A 250 12.73 -3.06 15.43
C ALA A 250 12.18 -1.88 14.58
N SER A 251 12.37 -1.92 13.27
CA SER A 251 11.79 -0.93 12.35
C SER A 251 10.25 -0.99 12.28
N CYS A 252 9.66 -2.16 12.57
CA CYS A 252 8.21 -2.38 12.51
C CYS A 252 7.57 -2.59 13.89
N HIS A 253 8.33 -3.12 14.86
CA HIS A 253 7.84 -3.46 16.20
C HIS A 253 8.27 -2.48 17.29
N ALA A 254 8.64 -1.25 16.90
CA ALA A 254 9.33 -0.26 17.72
C ALA A 254 10.75 -0.67 18.14
N HIS A 255 11.57 0.32 18.50
CA HIS A 255 12.99 0.12 18.77
C HIS A 255 13.25 -0.84 19.94
N ASP A 256 12.30 -0.94 20.86
CA ASP A 256 12.30 -1.76 22.07
C ASP A 256 11.52 -3.08 21.91
N LEU A 257 10.87 -3.29 20.76
CA LEU A 257 10.11 -4.48 20.40
C LEU A 257 8.85 -4.69 21.27
N PHE A 258 8.39 -3.64 21.95
CA PHE A 258 7.10 -3.61 22.64
C PHE A 258 5.91 -3.44 21.69
N GLY A 259 6.16 -3.40 20.39
CA GLY A 259 5.13 -3.23 19.40
C GLY A 259 4.66 -1.79 19.31
N THR A 260 3.62 -1.59 18.53
CA THR A 260 2.94 -0.30 18.34
C THR A 260 1.44 -0.55 18.36
N ASP A 261 0.63 0.49 18.16
CA ASP A 261 -0.83 0.31 17.96
C ASP A 261 -1.16 -0.60 16.77
N GLN A 262 -0.20 -0.82 15.85
CA GLN A 262 -0.37 -1.61 14.63
C GLN A 262 0.41 -2.93 14.64
N THR A 263 1.29 -3.17 15.62
CA THR A 263 2.15 -4.36 15.65
C THR A 263 2.24 -4.95 17.06
N PRO A 264 2.13 -6.29 17.23
CA PRO A 264 2.20 -6.89 18.55
C PRO A 264 3.61 -6.77 19.15
N ALA A 265 3.69 -6.72 20.48
CA ALA A 265 4.96 -6.82 21.19
C ALA A 265 5.55 -8.23 21.02
N CYS A 266 6.82 -8.34 20.64
CA CYS A 266 7.51 -9.64 20.66
C CYS A 266 7.52 -10.25 22.07
N TRP A 267 7.54 -9.38 23.08
CA TRP A 267 7.44 -9.70 24.50
C TRP A 267 6.16 -10.42 24.90
N THR A 268 5.04 -10.22 24.21
CA THR A 268 3.78 -10.89 24.53
C THR A 268 3.92 -12.41 24.46
N CYS A 269 4.76 -12.92 23.56
CA CYS A 269 4.99 -14.36 23.40
C CYS A 269 6.28 -14.84 24.06
N HIS A 270 7.35 -14.04 24.00
CA HIS A 270 8.67 -14.47 24.46
C HIS A 270 8.97 -14.11 25.91
N GLY A 271 8.21 -13.19 26.52
CA GLY A 271 8.34 -12.82 27.92
C GLY A 271 9.79 -12.63 28.35
N SER A 272 10.19 -13.33 29.41
CA SER A 272 11.53 -13.24 30.03
C SER A 272 12.67 -13.90 29.26
N ILE A 273 12.45 -14.48 28.07
CA ILE A 273 13.55 -15.03 27.25
C ILE A 273 14.40 -13.90 26.65
N TRP A 274 13.81 -12.72 26.54
CA TRP A 274 14.51 -11.52 26.22
C TRP A 274 14.91 -10.94 27.56
N ASP A 275 16.14 -11.19 27.98
CA ASP A 275 16.71 -10.39 29.06
C ASP A 275 16.94 -8.98 28.52
N ALA A 276 17.03 -7.99 29.42
CA ALA A 276 17.18 -6.58 29.07
C ALA A 276 18.27 -6.35 28.00
N PRO A 277 18.17 -5.28 27.18
CA PRO A 277 19.16 -4.96 26.15
C PRO A 277 20.58 -5.11 26.69
N PRO A 278 21.59 -5.48 25.88
CA PRO A 278 22.93 -5.85 26.35
C PRO A 278 23.63 -4.78 27.22
N ASP A 279 23.13 -3.54 27.18
CA ASP A 279 23.61 -2.42 27.98
C ASP A 279 23.02 -2.38 29.41
N TYR A 280 22.05 -3.23 29.73
CA TYR A 280 21.48 -3.36 31.06
C TYR A 280 22.11 -4.54 31.82
N PRO A 281 22.28 -4.40 33.15
CA PRO A 281 22.69 -5.52 33.96
C PRO A 281 21.68 -6.67 33.82
N PRO A 282 22.11 -7.94 33.76
CA PRO A 282 21.22 -9.10 33.72
C PRO A 282 20.23 -9.19 34.89
N THR A 283 20.44 -8.39 35.94
CA THR A 283 19.52 -8.29 37.06
C THR A 283 18.26 -7.48 36.74
N HIS A 284 18.23 -6.67 35.68
CA HIS A 284 17.06 -5.86 35.34
C HIS A 284 16.11 -6.65 34.45
N THR A 285 15.15 -7.35 35.06
CA THR A 285 14.27 -8.33 34.38
C THR A 285 12.80 -7.93 34.39
N LYS A 286 12.42 -6.86 35.08
CA LYS A 286 11.05 -6.34 35.13
C LYS A 286 10.94 -5.09 34.28
N HIS A 287 9.98 -5.06 33.36
CA HIS A 287 9.74 -3.91 32.50
C HIS A 287 8.46 -3.18 32.92
N GLU A 288 8.59 -1.90 33.28
CA GLU A 288 7.46 -1.04 33.68
C GLU A 288 7.65 0.36 33.09
N ASP A 289 6.59 0.92 32.53
CA ASP A 289 6.54 2.28 31.95
C ASP A 289 7.65 2.61 30.93
N GLY A 290 8.11 1.61 30.17
CA GLY A 290 9.18 1.79 29.18
C GLY A 290 10.60 1.66 29.74
N PHE A 291 10.76 1.25 31.01
CA PHE A 291 12.05 1.11 31.67
C PHE A 291 12.26 -0.27 32.30
N TRP A 292 13.51 -0.73 32.23
CA TRP A 292 13.98 -1.96 32.88
C TRP A 292 14.30 -1.72 34.34
N HIS A 293 13.82 -2.61 35.20
CA HIS A 293 13.95 -2.59 36.65
C HIS A 293 14.49 -3.94 37.15
N GLY A 294 15.30 -3.89 38.20
CA GLY A 294 15.70 -5.08 38.95
C GLY A 294 14.59 -5.64 39.85
N PRO A 295 14.70 -6.88 40.33
CA PRO A 295 13.94 -7.35 41.48
C PRO A 295 14.03 -6.37 42.65
N GLY A 296 12.92 -6.16 43.36
CA GLY A 296 12.88 -5.25 44.50
C GLY A 296 12.60 -3.79 44.13
N LEU A 297 12.13 -3.49 42.92
CA LEU A 297 11.81 -2.11 42.53
C LEU A 297 10.68 -1.47 43.36
N GLU A 298 9.85 -2.28 44.00
CA GLU A 298 8.84 -1.80 44.96
C GLU A 298 9.47 -1.35 46.29
N SER A 299 10.74 -1.70 46.54
CA SER A 299 11.52 -1.34 47.72
C SER A 299 13.02 -1.22 47.37
N PRO A 300 13.41 -0.23 46.54
CA PRO A 300 14.76 -0.17 45.98
C PRO A 300 15.84 0.18 47.01
N ILE A 301 15.46 0.77 48.16
CA ILE A 301 16.37 0.97 49.28
C ILE A 301 16.66 -0.40 49.90
N GLY A 302 17.91 -0.85 49.77
CA GLY A 302 18.37 -2.18 50.18
C GLY A 302 18.50 -3.20 49.05
N ASP A 303 17.65 -3.12 48.01
CA ASP A 303 17.69 -4.04 46.87
C ASP A 303 18.45 -3.47 45.66
N CYS A 304 18.44 -2.15 45.46
CA CYS A 304 19.04 -1.48 44.30
C CYS A 304 20.18 -0.50 44.68
N ASP A 305 20.26 -0.11 45.95
CA ASP A 305 21.18 0.91 46.45
C ASP A 305 22.67 0.56 46.32
N ALA A 306 23.00 -0.74 46.31
CA ALA A 306 24.35 -1.23 46.08
C ALA A 306 24.90 -0.83 44.69
N CYS A 307 24.02 -0.63 43.72
CA CYS A 307 24.39 -0.24 42.35
C CYS A 307 24.02 1.22 42.04
N HIS A 308 22.86 1.68 42.48
CA HIS A 308 22.35 3.04 42.18
C HIS A 308 22.71 4.08 43.25
N GLY A 309 23.46 3.69 44.28
CA GLY A 309 23.82 4.54 45.41
C GLY A 309 22.80 4.48 46.54
N THR A 310 23.23 4.75 47.77
CA THR A 310 22.38 4.74 48.97
C THR A 310 21.24 5.75 48.92
N ASP A 311 21.36 6.76 48.07
CA ASP A 311 20.32 7.75 47.81
C ASP A 311 19.62 7.54 46.47
N LEU A 312 19.89 6.44 45.74
CA LEU A 312 19.35 6.10 44.42
C LEU A 312 19.54 7.17 43.33
N THR A 313 20.45 8.13 43.56
CA THR A 313 20.73 9.20 42.60
C THR A 313 21.53 8.74 41.39
N GLY A 314 21.99 7.49 41.38
CA GLY A 314 22.81 6.90 40.35
C GLY A 314 24.27 7.35 40.46
N THR A 315 25.04 7.01 39.44
CA THR A 315 26.43 7.50 39.26
C THR A 315 26.58 8.09 37.87
N GLN A 316 27.79 8.51 37.49
CA GLN A 316 28.05 8.95 36.11
C GLN A 316 27.77 7.86 35.06
N LEU A 317 27.81 6.58 35.45
CA LEU A 317 27.61 5.43 34.56
C LEU A 317 26.30 4.68 34.79
N ILE A 318 25.58 4.99 35.88
CA ILE A 318 24.38 4.26 36.30
C ILE A 318 23.25 5.29 36.46
N PRO A 319 22.11 5.13 35.78
CA PRO A 319 21.05 6.14 35.80
C PRO A 319 20.45 6.32 37.20
N SER A 320 19.96 7.54 37.44
CA SER A 320 19.22 7.92 38.65
C SER A 320 17.81 7.36 38.62
N CYS A 321 17.33 6.77 39.71
CA CYS A 321 15.92 6.38 39.85
C CYS A 321 14.99 7.61 39.79
N PHE A 322 15.47 8.78 40.23
CA PHE A 322 14.75 10.06 40.21
C PHE A 322 14.55 10.62 38.81
N ALA A 323 15.29 10.14 37.81
CA ALA A 323 15.10 10.57 36.42
C ALA A 323 13.71 10.19 35.89
N CYS A 324 13.14 9.08 36.39
CA CYS A 324 11.84 8.57 35.97
C CYS A 324 10.78 8.74 37.07
N HIS A 325 11.14 8.48 38.33
CA HIS A 325 10.19 8.48 39.45
C HIS A 325 10.07 9.82 40.19
N GLY A 326 10.91 10.81 39.86
CA GLY A 326 10.98 12.08 40.58
C GLY A 326 11.30 11.88 42.07
N ASN A 327 10.98 12.86 42.92
CA ASN A 327 11.21 12.81 44.37
C ASN A 327 10.27 11.85 45.13
N LYS A 328 9.50 10.99 44.46
CA LYS A 328 8.40 10.23 45.07
C LYS A 328 8.81 9.07 45.99
N TRP A 329 10.06 9.03 46.42
CA TRP A 329 10.56 8.05 47.39
C TRP A 329 10.58 8.60 48.81
N GLU A 330 10.08 9.82 49.05
CA GLU A 330 9.87 10.34 50.40
C GLU A 330 8.75 9.51 51.08
N ASP A 331 9.20 8.48 51.79
CA ASP A 331 8.55 7.66 52.82
C ASP A 331 7.07 8.00 53.11
N GLU A 332 6.13 7.19 52.59
CA GLU A 332 4.73 7.20 53.04
C GLU A 332 4.52 6.49 54.40
N ASP A 333 5.58 6.15 55.14
CA ASP A 333 5.51 5.38 56.39
C ASP A 333 5.74 6.23 57.67
N ASP A 334 5.53 7.55 57.62
CA ASP A 334 5.66 8.44 58.78
C ASP A 334 4.30 8.93 59.33
N ASP A 335 3.28 8.04 59.42
CA ASP A 335 2.02 8.25 60.19
C ASP A 335 1.62 7.03 61.07
#